data_AF-G3GYB5-F1
#
_entry.id   AF-G3GYB5-F1
#
_cell.length_a   1.000
_cell.length_b   1.000
_cell.length_c   1.000
_cell.angle_alpha   90.00
_cell.angle_beta   90.00
_cell.angle_gamma   90.00
#
_symmetry.space_group_name_H-M   'P 1'
#
loop_
_entity.id
_entity.type
_entity.pdbx_description
1 polymer ?
#
loop_
_entity_poly.entity_id
_entity_poly.type
_entity_poly.pdbx_seq_one_letter_code
_entity_poly.pdbx_strand_id
1 'polypeptide(L)'
;MAFSLRVEPFSFPGDNTAVNNVRFRCSDGVELEGPGLNWGDYGDWSNSCAKGVCGLQTKIQKPRGLRDDTALNDVRVFCCNS
;
A
#
# COMPACT_ATOMS: atom_id res chain seq x y z
N MET A 1 -0.71 15.19 2.11
CA MET A 1 -0.63 13.98 1.27
C MET A 1 -0.53 12.75 2.14
N ALA A 2 -1.32 11.72 1.85
CA ALA A 2 -1.31 10.47 2.61
C ALA A 2 -1.62 9.30 1.67
N PHE A 3 -1.39 8.06 2.11
CA PHE A 3 -1.78 6.86 1.37
C PHE A 3 -2.54 5.89 2.27
N SER A 4 -3.31 5.00 1.65
CA SER A 4 -4.01 3.90 2.31
C SER A 4 -3.94 2.68 1.40
N LEU A 5 -3.62 1.52 1.98
CA LEU A 5 -3.47 0.25 1.26
C LEU A 5 -4.77 -0.54 1.37
N ARG A 6 -5.18 -1.16 0.26
CA ARG A 6 -6.24 -2.17 0.23
C ARG A 6 -5.60 -3.53 0.43
N VAL A 7 -5.97 -4.20 1.51
CA VAL A 7 -5.46 -5.52 1.89
C VAL A 7 -6.61 -6.41 2.29
N GLU A 8 -6.46 -7.72 2.09
CA GLU A 8 -7.40 -8.67 2.68
C GLU A 8 -7.13 -8.81 4.18
N PRO A 9 -8.19 -8.97 5.00
CA PRO A 9 -8.02 -9.30 6.40
C PRO A 9 -7.27 -10.61 6.54
N PHE A 10 -6.48 -10.72 7.61
CA PHE A 10 -5.78 -11.96 7.93
C PHE A 10 -6.80 -13.11 8.01
N SER A 11 -6.63 -14.13 7.17
CA SER A 11 -7.47 -15.33 7.18
C SER A 11 -6.59 -16.56 7.31
N PHE A 12 -6.91 -17.41 8.28
CA PHE A 12 -6.22 -18.69 8.47
C PHE A 12 -7.23 -19.84 8.33
N PRO A 13 -6.98 -20.83 7.44
CA PRO A 13 -5.79 -21.03 6.60
C PRO A 13 -5.88 -20.27 5.25
N GLY A 14 -4.87 -19.47 4.88
CA GLY A 14 -4.85 -18.71 3.62
C GLY A 14 -3.57 -17.90 3.41
N ASP A 15 -3.33 -17.45 2.18
CA ASP A 15 -2.22 -16.54 1.86
C ASP A 15 -2.49 -15.19 2.51
N ASN A 16 -1.54 -14.77 3.35
CA ASN A 16 -1.72 -13.65 4.24
C ASN A 16 -1.19 -12.37 3.60
N THR A 17 -2.13 -11.47 3.31
CA THR A 17 -1.92 -10.02 3.39
C THR A 17 -1.01 -9.43 2.30
N ALA A 18 -1.27 -9.76 1.04
CA ALA A 18 -0.77 -8.97 -0.08
C ALA A 18 -1.54 -7.64 -0.21
N VAL A 19 -0.87 -6.61 -0.73
CA VAL A 19 -1.50 -5.34 -1.11
C VAL A 19 -2.17 -5.53 -2.47
N ASN A 20 -3.48 -5.37 -2.48
CA ASN A 20 -4.33 -5.50 -3.64
C ASN A 20 -4.48 -4.18 -4.40
N ASN A 21 -4.50 -3.06 -3.68
CA ASN A 21 -4.54 -1.72 -4.28
C ASN A 21 -3.97 -0.65 -3.32
N VAL A 22 -3.80 0.56 -3.83
CA VAL A 22 -3.41 1.73 -3.05
C VAL A 22 -4.23 2.93 -3.48
N ARG A 23 -4.58 3.79 -2.53
CA ARG A 23 -5.11 5.12 -2.81
C ARG A 23 -4.27 6.19 -2.14
N PHE A 24 -4.21 7.36 -2.76
CA PHE A 24 -3.49 8.52 -2.26
C PHE A 24 -4.46 9.68 -2.05
N ARG A 25 -4.28 10.42 -0.96
CA ARG A 25 -4.91 11.73 -0.76
C ARG A 25 -3.90 12.82 -1.11
N CYS A 26 -4.23 13.66 -2.07
CA CYS A 26 -3.44 14.79 -2.54
C CYS A 26 -3.49 15.98 -1.57
N SER A 27 -2.69 17.02 -1.83
CA SER A 27 -2.63 18.23 -0.98
C SER A 27 -3.92 19.07 -1.04
N ASP A 28 -4.66 18.98 -2.13
CA ASP A 28 -5.97 19.61 -2.35
C ASP A 28 -7.14 18.76 -1.81
N GLY A 29 -6.85 17.62 -1.18
CA GLY A 29 -7.85 16.70 -0.65
C GLY A 29 -8.43 15.71 -1.65
N VAL A 30 -8.06 15.79 -2.94
CA VAL A 30 -8.47 14.81 -3.95
C VAL A 30 -7.93 13.43 -3.58
N GLU A 31 -8.77 12.40 -3.68
CA GLU A 31 -8.37 11.01 -3.49
C GLU A 31 -8.22 10.32 -4.85
N LEU A 32 -7.04 9.76 -5.10
CA LEU A 32 -6.71 9.03 -6.31
C LEU A 32 -6.57 7.55 -5.95
N GLU A 33 -7.43 6.72 -6.53
CA GLU A 33 -7.36 5.26 -6.39
C GLU A 33 -6.60 4.65 -7.57
N GLY A 34 -5.66 3.74 -7.28
CA GLY A 34 -4.93 3.01 -8.31
C GLY A 34 -5.83 2.02 -9.07
N PRO A 35 -5.43 1.60 -10.28
CA PRO A 35 -6.16 0.60 -11.06
C PRO A 35 -5.84 -0.85 -10.59
N GLY A 36 -5.65 -1.05 -9.29
CA GLY A 36 -5.35 -2.36 -8.69
C GLY A 36 -6.57 -3.27 -8.57
N LEU A 37 -6.43 -4.33 -7.76
CA LEU A 37 -7.52 -5.27 -7.48
C LEU A 37 -8.53 -4.67 -6.50
N ASN A 38 -9.80 -5.07 -6.63
CA ASN A 38 -10.90 -4.55 -5.80
C ASN A 38 -11.19 -5.41 -4.56
N TRP A 39 -10.35 -6.41 -4.25
CA TRP A 39 -10.55 -7.33 -3.14
C TRP A 39 -9.90 -6.82 -1.84
N GLY A 40 -10.54 -7.12 -0.71
CA GLY A 40 -10.15 -6.61 0.61
C GLY A 40 -10.60 -5.16 0.84
N ASP A 41 -10.12 -4.59 1.94
CA ASP A 41 -10.56 -3.30 2.44
C ASP A 41 -9.38 -2.33 2.57
N TYR A 42 -9.67 -1.04 2.42
CA TYR A 42 -8.70 0.00 2.72
C TYR A 42 -8.50 0.12 4.22
N GLY A 43 -7.24 0.00 4.67
CA GLY A 43 -6.86 0.32 6.04
C GLY A 43 -6.88 1.83 6.31
N ASP A 44 -6.48 2.19 7.53
CA ASP A 44 -6.34 3.58 7.94
C ASP A 44 -5.41 4.37 7.01
N TRP A 45 -5.67 5.66 6.89
CA TRP A 45 -4.75 6.57 6.21
C TRP A 45 -3.44 6.67 6.96
N SER A 46 -2.33 6.74 6.22
CA SER A 46 -1.03 7.09 6.77
C SER A 46 -1.04 8.48 7.42
N ASN A 47 -0.04 8.74 8.25
CA ASN A 47 0.29 10.11 8.62
C ASN A 47 0.48 10.97 7.37
N SER A 48 0.07 12.24 7.45
CA SER A 48 0.14 13.16 6.32
C SER A 48 1.54 13.76 6.16
N CYS A 49 2.07 13.71 4.94
CA CYS A 49 3.19 14.55 4.53
C CYS A 49 2.66 15.92 4.09
N ALA A 50 3.03 16.97 4.81
CA ALA A 50 2.58 18.34 4.52
C ALA A 50 3.26 18.92 3.26
N LYS A 51 4.57 18.72 3.12
CA LYS A 51 5.36 19.30 2.02
C LYS A 51 5.43 18.44 0.76
N GLY A 52 5.24 17.14 0.88
CA GLY A 52 5.45 16.21 -0.24
C GLY A 52 5.86 14.83 0.22
N VAL A 53 5.65 13.85 -0.64
CA VAL A 53 6.33 12.55 -0.60
C VAL A 53 7.49 12.61 -1.59
N CYS A 54 8.70 12.27 -1.16
CA CYS A 54 9.90 12.25 -2.00
C CYS A 54 10.67 10.93 -1.95
N GLY A 55 10.15 9.94 -1.24
CA GLY A 55 10.71 8.60 -1.25
C GLY A 55 9.64 7.55 -0.97
N LEU A 56 9.90 6.36 -1.47
CA LEU A 56 9.07 5.19 -1.27
C LEU A 56 9.96 3.96 -1.10
N GLN A 57 9.63 3.12 -0.13
CA GLN A 57 10.27 1.83 0.12
C GLN A 57 9.18 0.76 0.20
N THR A 58 9.32 -0.28 -0.60
CA THR A 58 8.40 -1.42 -0.66
C THR A 58 8.93 -2.59 0.15
N LYS A 59 8.03 -3.33 0.80
CA LYS A 59 8.29 -4.66 1.33
C LYS A 59 7.71 -5.69 0.38
N ILE A 60 8.57 -6.47 -0.26
CA ILE A 60 8.17 -7.48 -1.25
C ILE A 60 8.54 -8.86 -0.72
N GLN A 61 7.63 -9.82 -0.85
CA GLN A 61 7.93 -11.23 -0.62
C GLN A 61 8.75 -11.78 -1.78
N LYS A 62 9.89 -12.41 -1.48
CA LYS A 62 10.70 -13.07 -2.50
C LYS A 62 10.01 -14.37 -2.94
N PRO A 63 10.13 -14.76 -4.21
CA PRO A 63 9.67 -16.07 -4.68
C PRO A 63 10.25 -17.20 -3.82
N ARG A 64 9.42 -18.17 -3.38
CA ARG A 64 9.86 -19.33 -2.58
C ARG A 64 9.64 -20.68 -3.29
N GLY A 65 9.63 -20.72 -4.61
CA GLY A 65 9.56 -21.97 -5.38
C GLY A 65 8.95 -21.77 -6.76
N LEU A 66 8.21 -22.79 -7.23
CA LEU A 66 7.55 -22.83 -8.55
C LEU A 66 6.20 -22.07 -8.61
N ARG A 67 5.72 -21.54 -7.48
CA ARG A 67 4.49 -20.74 -7.42
C ARG A 67 4.88 -19.26 -7.34
N ASP A 68 4.07 -18.41 -7.96
CA ASP A 68 4.26 -16.95 -7.94
C ASP A 68 4.00 -16.41 -6.52
N ASP A 69 4.98 -16.54 -5.64
CA ASP A 69 4.93 -16.03 -4.27
C ASP A 69 5.39 -14.56 -4.18
N THR A 70 5.45 -13.85 -5.31
CA THR A 70 5.92 -12.46 -5.36
C THR A 70 4.76 -11.50 -5.14
N ALA A 71 4.62 -11.03 -3.91
CA ALA A 71 3.61 -10.06 -3.53
C ALA A 71 4.23 -8.83 -2.84
N LEU A 72 3.70 -7.65 -3.13
CA LEU A 72 3.97 -6.46 -2.33
C LEU A 72 3.14 -6.56 -1.05
N ASN A 73 3.80 -6.54 0.10
CA ASN A 73 3.16 -6.73 1.40
C ASN A 73 2.99 -5.41 2.16
N ASP A 74 3.84 -4.41 1.86
CA ASP A 74 3.79 -3.14 2.57
C ASP A 74 4.52 -2.02 1.81
N VAL A 75 4.20 -0.77 2.15
CA VAL A 75 4.84 0.44 1.64
C VAL A 75 5.16 1.37 2.81
N ARG A 76 6.35 1.95 2.78
CA ARG A 76 6.74 3.10 3.59
C ARG A 76 7.01 4.29 2.67
N VAL A 77 6.38 5.42 2.94
CA VAL A 77 6.67 6.70 2.25
C VAL A 77 7.57 7.58 3.12
N PHE A 78 8.43 8.37 2.47
CA PHE A 78 9.29 9.35 3.12
C PHE A 78 8.81 10.76 2.77
N CYS A 79 8.46 11.53 3.81
CA CYS A 79 8.04 12.93 3.65
C CYS A 79 9.25 13.84 3.41
N CYS A 80 9.04 14.89 2.63
CA CYS A 80 10.08 15.90 2.39
C CYS A 80 10.20 16.85 3.58
N ASN A 81 11.44 17.26 3.87
CA ASN A 81 11.74 18.21 4.94
C ASN A 81 11.75 19.67 4.46
N SER A 82 11.93 19.91 3.17
CA SER A 82 12.01 21.25 2.54
C SER A 82 11.58 21.16 1.09
#